data_AF-A0A7W4CIE2-F1
#
_entry.id   AF-A0A7W4CIE2-F1
#
_cell.length_a   1.000
_cell.length_b   1.000
_cell.length_c   1.000
_cell.angle_alpha   90.00
_cell.angle_beta   90.00
_cell.angle_gamma   90.00
#
_symmetry.space_group_name_H-M   'P 1'
#
loop_
_entity.id
_entity.type
_entity.pdbx_description
1 polymer ?
#
loop_
_entity_poly.entity_id
_entity_poly.type
_entity_poly.pdbx_seq_one_letter_code
_entity_poly.pdbx_strand_id
1 'polypeptide(L)'
;MKKLLLITAFSLASVGMAAAQTATPPTDGTVAATPPAGAATSTMTPAATATTTAADGTTTTTTATGTAAAGTTEAAGAAAVMPAIAPQDFVNSAASGGMFEVQSSELALERSQTPAVQEFARMMIADHSAANEELKAVAEGKGLTVPTEIAGPPAEHMSAVQAAEGEAFDQTYMQHQVQAHEETIMMFQAEAQNGSDPDLRAFAEKTLPTLNAHLQHAQGLATGN
;
A
#
# COMPACT_ATOMS: atom_id res chain seq x y z
N MET A 1 27.61 11.90 52.02
CA MET A 1 26.59 12.77 52.65
C MET A 1 26.32 13.96 51.72
N LYS A 2 25.07 14.11 51.26
CA LYS A 2 24.36 15.35 50.83
C LYS A 2 25.11 16.30 49.85
N LYS A 3 24.85 16.21 48.53
CA LYS A 3 23.91 17.03 47.72
C LYS A 3 24.14 18.55 47.82
N LEU A 4 24.58 19.18 46.74
CA LEU A 4 24.31 20.59 46.44
C LEU A 4 23.82 20.70 45.00
N LEU A 5 22.55 21.08 44.86
CA LEU A 5 21.79 21.17 43.62
C LEU A 5 21.51 22.66 43.43
N LEU A 6 22.11 23.26 42.41
CA LEU A 6 21.91 24.66 42.05
C LEU A 6 20.65 24.76 41.17
N ILE A 7 19.59 25.27 41.79
CA ILE A 7 18.33 25.64 41.14
C ILE A 7 18.53 27.07 40.62
N THR A 8 18.49 27.26 39.30
CA THR A 8 18.37 28.59 38.69
C THR A 8 16.94 28.73 38.18
N ALA A 9 16.15 29.52 38.90
CA ALA A 9 14.80 29.91 38.51
C ALA A 9 14.89 30.96 37.39
N PHE A 10 14.28 30.69 36.24
CA PHE A 10 14.01 31.71 35.22
C PHE A 10 12.56 32.15 35.36
N SER A 11 12.38 33.44 35.60
CA SER A 11 11.11 34.08 35.90
C SER A 11 10.32 34.40 34.64
N LEU A 12 9.01 34.20 34.77
CA LEU A 12 7.87 34.73 34.02
C LEU A 12 8.10 36.02 33.22
N ALA A 13 7.64 36.01 31.96
CA ALA A 13 7.03 37.19 31.33
C ALA A 13 5.83 36.75 30.47
N SER A 14 4.65 37.17 30.88
CA SER A 14 3.36 37.03 30.24
C SER A 14 2.93 38.38 29.63
N VAL A 15 2.56 38.38 28.36
CA VAL A 15 1.80 39.44 27.66
C VAL A 15 0.84 38.68 26.74
N GLY A 16 -0.49 38.68 26.93
CA GLY A 16 -1.42 39.80 26.72
C GLY A 16 -1.98 39.71 25.28
N MET A 17 -3.00 38.89 25.03
CA MET A 17 -4.44 39.21 24.95
C MET A 17 -4.91 39.91 23.64
N ALA A 18 -5.62 39.11 22.84
CA ALA A 18 -6.82 39.38 22.02
C ALA A 18 -6.86 40.50 20.97
N ALA A 19 -7.19 40.08 19.74
CA ALA A 19 -8.21 40.74 18.94
C ALA A 19 -9.06 39.68 18.22
N ALA A 20 -10.28 39.49 18.70
CA ALA A 20 -11.35 38.83 17.97
C ALA A 20 -11.92 39.81 16.94
N GLN A 21 -12.15 39.35 15.71
CA GLN A 21 -12.96 40.08 14.74
C GLN A 21 -14.03 39.15 14.19
N THR A 22 -15.27 39.56 14.37
CA THR A 22 -16.51 38.83 14.07
C THR A 22 -17.06 39.18 12.69
N ALA A 23 -17.49 38.14 11.97
CA ALA A 23 -18.72 38.02 11.17
C ALA A 23 -18.84 38.63 9.73
N THR A 24 -18.73 37.73 8.72
CA THR A 24 -19.69 37.30 7.64
C THR A 24 -20.41 38.32 6.70
N PRO A 25 -21.07 37.87 5.58
CA PRO A 25 -20.59 37.36 4.27
C PRO A 25 -21.18 38.21 3.08
N PRO A 26 -21.03 37.82 1.78
CA PRO A 26 -22.24 37.32 1.09
C PRO A 26 -22.03 36.28 -0.07
N THR A 27 -23.01 35.36 -0.13
CA THR A 27 -23.81 34.78 -1.24
C THR A 27 -23.22 34.20 -2.53
N ASP A 28 -23.67 32.95 -2.77
CA ASP A 28 -24.23 32.33 -3.99
C ASP A 28 -23.48 32.37 -5.32
N GLY A 29 -23.15 31.17 -5.78
CA GLY A 29 -22.74 30.86 -7.15
C GLY A 29 -22.92 29.38 -7.46
N THR A 30 -24.18 28.97 -7.61
CA THR A 30 -24.56 27.65 -8.14
C THR A 30 -24.12 27.53 -9.59
N VAL A 31 -23.30 26.52 -9.92
CA VAL A 31 -23.30 25.89 -11.25
C VAL A 31 -23.30 24.38 -11.09
N ALA A 32 -24.47 23.82 -11.36
CA ALA A 32 -24.66 22.40 -11.63
C ALA A 32 -23.97 22.04 -12.95
N ALA A 33 -23.20 20.96 -12.95
CA ALA A 33 -22.81 20.26 -14.17
C ALA A 33 -23.12 18.77 -14.00
N THR A 34 -24.14 18.38 -14.75
CA THR A 34 -24.74 17.06 -14.98
C THR A 34 -23.74 15.94 -15.27
N PRO A 35 -23.96 14.70 -14.78
CA PRO A 35 -23.19 13.53 -15.21
C PRO A 35 -23.72 12.98 -16.55
N PRO A 36 -22.86 12.53 -17.49
CA PRO A 36 -23.34 11.72 -18.59
C PRO A 36 -23.54 10.26 -18.13
N ALA A 37 -24.82 9.84 -18.20
CA ALA A 37 -25.20 8.45 -18.36
C ALA A 37 -24.66 7.91 -19.70
N GLY A 38 -24.15 6.69 -19.69
CA GLY A 38 -23.62 6.03 -20.88
C GLY A 38 -23.43 4.54 -20.67
N ALA A 39 -24.54 3.83 -20.47
CA ALA A 39 -24.58 2.38 -20.61
C ALA A 39 -24.32 2.03 -22.08
N ALA A 40 -23.24 1.32 -22.35
CA ALA A 40 -23.01 0.66 -23.63
C ALA A 40 -23.05 -0.86 -23.41
N THR A 41 -24.26 -1.41 -23.52
CA THR A 41 -24.51 -2.81 -23.81
C THR A 41 -23.82 -3.16 -25.14
N SER A 42 -22.78 -3.99 -25.09
CA SER A 42 -22.22 -4.61 -26.29
C SER A 42 -22.77 -6.03 -26.42
N THR A 43 -23.83 -6.16 -27.20
CA THR A 43 -24.31 -7.43 -27.77
C THR A 43 -23.34 -7.88 -28.86
N MET A 44 -22.67 -9.01 -28.68
CA MET A 44 -21.95 -9.72 -29.75
C MET A 44 -22.63 -11.06 -30.04
N THR A 45 -23.28 -11.13 -31.19
CA THR A 45 -23.63 -12.32 -32.00
C THR A 45 -23.95 -11.73 -33.39
N PRO A 46 -23.59 -12.30 -34.56
CA PRO A 46 -23.39 -13.72 -34.89
C PRO A 46 -22.13 -14.05 -35.74
N ALA A 47 -21.80 -15.34 -35.89
CA ALA A 47 -21.40 -15.90 -37.20
C ALA A 47 -21.33 -17.44 -37.21
N ALA A 48 -22.00 -18.01 -38.22
CA ALA A 48 -21.71 -19.24 -38.97
C ALA A 48 -21.50 -20.56 -38.18
N THR A 49 -22.47 -21.49 -38.18
CA THR A 49 -22.80 -22.43 -39.28
C THR A 49 -21.59 -23.21 -39.81
N ALA A 50 -21.44 -24.44 -39.33
CA ALA A 50 -21.00 -25.56 -40.13
C ALA A 50 -21.81 -26.80 -39.72
N THR A 51 -22.87 -27.05 -40.48
CA THR A 51 -23.54 -28.35 -40.55
C THR A 51 -22.64 -29.29 -41.35
N THR A 52 -22.37 -30.48 -40.83
CA THR A 52 -22.16 -31.66 -41.67
C THR A 52 -22.88 -32.85 -41.02
N THR A 53 -23.80 -33.39 -41.79
CA THR A 53 -24.63 -34.57 -41.53
C THR A 53 -23.91 -35.82 -42.04
N ALA A 54 -23.93 -36.90 -41.25
CA ALA A 54 -24.15 -38.30 -41.64
C ALA A 54 -24.09 -39.15 -40.35
N ALA A 55 -25.19 -39.75 -39.87
CA ALA A 55 -25.73 -41.08 -40.27
C ALA A 55 -24.75 -42.23 -39.97
N ASP A 56 -25.09 -43.41 -39.49
CA ASP A 56 -26.24 -44.09 -38.89
C ASP A 56 -25.66 -45.44 -38.39
N GLY A 57 -26.31 -46.06 -37.40
CA GLY A 57 -26.31 -47.51 -37.10
C GLY A 57 -25.01 -48.34 -37.10
N THR A 58 -24.69 -48.96 -35.96
CA THR A 58 -24.63 -50.44 -35.79
C THR A 58 -24.07 -50.81 -34.41
N THR A 59 -24.86 -51.58 -33.67
CA THR A 59 -24.44 -52.32 -32.47
C THR A 59 -23.52 -53.48 -32.86
N THR A 60 -22.35 -53.61 -32.22
CA THR A 60 -21.65 -54.90 -32.08
C THR A 60 -20.83 -54.91 -30.79
N THR A 61 -21.18 -55.81 -29.89
CA THR A 61 -20.38 -56.21 -28.73
C THR A 61 -19.19 -57.04 -29.20
N THR A 62 -17.97 -56.69 -28.79
CA THR A 62 -16.84 -57.62 -28.76
C THR A 62 -15.87 -57.21 -27.64
N THR A 63 -15.64 -58.15 -26.71
CA THR A 63 -14.61 -58.12 -25.67
C THR A 63 -13.27 -58.54 -26.28
N ALA A 64 -12.20 -57.75 -26.09
CA ALA A 64 -10.82 -58.23 -25.83
C ALA A 64 -9.79 -57.08 -25.72
N THR A 65 -9.15 -57.02 -24.56
CA THR A 65 -7.71 -56.80 -24.28
C THR A 65 -6.87 -55.86 -25.16
N GLY A 66 -6.28 -54.83 -24.52
CA GLY A 66 -4.90 -54.43 -24.82
C GLY A 66 -4.58 -52.93 -24.86
N THR A 67 -3.67 -52.55 -23.95
CA THR A 67 -2.62 -51.53 -24.13
C THR A 67 -2.93 -50.09 -23.70
N ALA A 68 -2.12 -49.65 -22.74
CA ALA A 68 -2.10 -48.34 -22.11
C ALA A 68 -1.93 -47.19 -23.10
N ALA A 69 -2.82 -46.20 -22.99
CA ALA A 69 -2.59 -44.86 -23.49
C ALA A 69 -2.36 -43.96 -22.27
N ALA A 70 -1.12 -43.48 -22.13
CA ALA A 70 -0.73 -42.49 -21.16
C ALA A 70 -1.52 -41.20 -21.41
N GLY A 71 -2.50 -40.93 -20.55
CA GLY A 71 -3.12 -39.61 -20.46
C GLY A 71 -2.09 -38.65 -19.89
N THR A 72 -1.58 -37.77 -20.73
CA THR A 72 -0.90 -36.55 -20.28
C THR A 72 -1.96 -35.64 -19.68
N THR A 73 -2.14 -35.72 -18.38
CA THR A 73 -2.83 -34.67 -17.61
C THR A 73 -1.93 -33.43 -17.69
N GLU A 74 -2.35 -32.43 -18.45
CA GLU A 74 -1.79 -31.08 -18.33
C GLU A 74 -2.05 -30.64 -16.88
N ALA A 75 -0.99 -30.61 -16.08
CA ALA A 75 -0.98 -29.93 -14.81
C ALA A 75 -1.11 -28.44 -15.13
N ALA A 76 -2.33 -27.92 -15.07
CA ALA A 76 -2.56 -26.50 -14.91
C ALA A 76 -1.68 -26.03 -13.76
N GLY A 77 -0.71 -25.18 -14.06
CA GLY A 77 0.25 -24.69 -13.08
C GLY A 77 -0.51 -24.14 -11.89
N ALA A 78 -0.38 -24.80 -10.73
CA ALA A 78 -0.87 -24.26 -9.49
C ALA A 78 -0.16 -22.92 -9.30
N ALA A 79 -0.90 -21.81 -9.47
CA ALA A 79 -0.44 -20.52 -9.03
C ALA A 79 0.01 -20.68 -7.58
N ALA A 80 1.24 -20.29 -7.28
CA ALA A 80 1.77 -20.39 -5.92
C ALA A 80 0.81 -19.61 -5.00
N VAL A 81 0.07 -20.35 -4.17
CA VAL A 81 -0.82 -19.75 -3.18
C VAL A 81 0.08 -19.09 -2.15
N MET A 82 0.11 -17.76 -2.13
CA MET A 82 0.78 -17.05 -1.05
C MET A 82 0.10 -17.43 0.27
N PRO A 83 0.85 -17.83 1.30
CA PRO A 83 0.26 -18.21 2.57
C PRO A 83 -0.49 -17.02 3.19
N ALA A 84 -1.59 -17.32 3.89
CA ALA A 84 -2.31 -16.31 4.65
C ALA A 84 -1.41 -15.73 5.77
N ILE A 85 -1.46 -14.42 5.95
CA ILE A 85 -0.75 -13.71 7.02
C ILE A 85 -1.64 -13.71 8.26
N ALA A 86 -1.06 -13.94 9.44
CA ALA A 86 -1.83 -13.80 10.67
C ALA A 86 -2.20 -12.31 10.88
N PRO A 87 -3.43 -11.97 11.30
CA PRO A 87 -3.86 -10.58 11.45
C PRO A 87 -2.90 -9.71 12.26
N GLN A 88 -2.36 -10.24 13.36
CA GLN A 88 -1.39 -9.53 14.19
C GLN A 88 -0.05 -9.29 13.47
N ASP A 89 0.40 -10.23 12.64
CA ASP A 89 1.64 -10.09 11.88
C ASP A 89 1.49 -9.10 10.73
N PHE A 90 0.33 -9.06 10.08
CA PHE A 90 0.00 -8.04 9.08
C PHE A 90 0.02 -6.64 9.71
N VAL A 91 -0.68 -6.45 10.84
CA VAL A 91 -0.70 -5.15 11.54
C VAL A 91 0.70 -4.73 11.98
N ASN A 92 1.50 -5.65 12.54
CA ASN A 92 2.86 -5.36 12.96
C ASN A 92 3.73 -4.88 11.79
N SER A 93 3.72 -5.61 10.67
CA SER A 93 4.52 -5.29 9.50
C SER A 93 4.05 -4.02 8.79
N ALA A 94 2.74 -3.85 8.60
CA ALA A 94 2.17 -2.67 7.95
C ALA A 94 2.41 -1.39 8.77
N ALA A 95 2.26 -1.44 10.10
CA ALA A 95 2.54 -0.31 10.97
C ALA A 95 4.05 0.04 10.99
N SER A 96 4.93 -0.96 11.06
CA SER A 96 6.37 -0.74 11.03
C SER A 96 6.84 -0.12 9.70
N GLY A 97 6.36 -0.67 8.58
CA GLY A 97 6.64 -0.12 7.24
C GLY A 97 6.10 1.30 7.09
N GLY A 98 4.84 1.54 7.47
CA GLY A 98 4.25 2.87 7.42
C GLY A 98 4.94 3.90 8.31
N MET A 99 5.51 3.50 9.45
CA MET A 99 6.34 4.38 10.29
C MET A 99 7.69 4.69 9.63
N PHE A 100 8.33 3.71 8.99
CA PHE A 100 9.54 3.93 8.20
C PHE A 100 9.28 4.96 7.09
N GLU A 101 8.25 4.75 6.28
CA GLU A 101 7.90 5.61 5.14
C GLU A 101 7.67 7.08 5.54
N VAL A 102 7.01 7.31 6.68
CA VAL A 102 6.79 8.67 7.20
C VAL A 102 8.10 9.27 7.72
N GLN A 103 8.80 8.58 8.63
CA GLN A 103 9.98 9.13 9.29
C GLN A 103 11.17 9.29 8.33
N SER A 104 11.35 8.39 7.36
CA SER A 104 12.38 8.52 6.32
C SER A 104 12.12 9.72 5.42
N SER A 105 10.84 10.00 5.13
CA SER A 105 10.40 11.13 4.33
C SER A 105 10.52 12.45 5.07
N GLU A 106 10.25 12.49 6.38
CA GLU A 106 10.56 13.65 7.21
C GLU A 106 12.05 13.99 7.16
N LEU A 107 12.91 12.97 7.29
CA LEU A 107 14.36 13.14 7.14
C LEU A 107 14.75 13.63 5.74
N ALA A 108 14.03 13.21 4.71
CA ALA A 108 14.26 13.69 3.34
C ALA A 108 13.89 15.17 3.16
N LEU A 109 12.86 15.67 3.85
CA LEU A 109 12.57 17.11 3.86
C LEU A 109 13.66 17.93 4.56
N GLU A 110 14.37 17.33 5.51
CA GLU A 110 15.48 17.98 6.22
C GLU A 110 16.79 17.95 5.42
N ARG A 111 17.09 16.85 4.73
CA ARG A 111 18.41 16.59 4.14
C ARG A 111 18.47 16.73 2.62
N SER A 112 17.37 16.48 1.91
CA SER A 112 17.37 16.53 0.46
C SER A 112 17.46 17.97 -0.05
N GLN A 113 18.27 18.17 -1.09
CA GLN A 113 18.31 19.42 -1.85
C GLN A 113 17.60 19.31 -3.20
N THR A 114 17.06 18.13 -3.53
CA THR A 114 16.42 17.86 -4.82
C THR A 114 14.91 18.12 -4.71
N PRO A 115 14.35 19.12 -5.44
CA PRO A 115 12.93 19.47 -5.30
C PRO A 115 11.96 18.31 -5.55
N ALA A 116 12.29 17.42 -6.49
CA ALA A 116 11.46 16.25 -6.80
C ALA A 116 11.43 15.23 -5.65
N VAL A 117 12.56 15.01 -4.98
CA VAL A 117 12.65 14.13 -3.80
C VAL A 117 11.88 14.73 -2.62
N GLN A 118 12.00 16.04 -2.40
CA GLN A 118 11.20 16.72 -1.37
C GLN A 118 9.70 16.66 -1.64
N GLU A 119 9.28 16.78 -2.90
CA GLU A 119 7.86 16.66 -3.26
C GLU A 119 7.33 15.25 -3.05
N PHE A 120 8.12 14.24 -3.46
CA PHE A 120 7.83 12.85 -3.15
C PHE A 120 7.68 12.65 -1.64
N ALA A 121 8.62 13.13 -0.83
CA ALA A 121 8.58 13.01 0.62
C ALA A 121 7.32 13.63 1.26
N ARG A 122 6.84 14.79 0.77
CA ARG A 122 5.58 15.40 1.26
C ARG A 122 4.37 14.51 0.99
N MET A 123 4.30 13.94 -0.21
CA MET A 123 3.26 12.99 -0.60
C MET A 123 3.30 11.74 0.28
N MET A 124 4.50 11.17 0.52
CA MET A 124 4.68 10.02 1.40
C MET A 124 4.18 10.29 2.82
N ILE A 125 4.57 11.43 3.42
CA ILE A 125 4.13 11.81 4.76
C ILE A 125 2.60 11.90 4.82
N ALA A 126 1.97 12.57 3.85
CA ALA A 126 0.52 12.75 3.84
C ALA A 126 -0.22 11.42 3.72
N ASP A 127 0.11 10.63 2.71
CA ASP A 127 -0.63 9.41 2.38
C ASP A 127 -0.37 8.29 3.40
N HIS A 128 0.89 8.09 3.83
CA HIS A 128 1.19 7.05 4.82
C HIS A 128 0.74 7.44 6.22
N SER A 129 0.74 8.71 6.62
CA SER A 129 0.17 9.10 7.91
C SER A 129 -1.33 8.78 7.97
N ALA A 130 -2.07 9.08 6.89
CA ALA A 130 -3.49 8.75 6.80
C ALA A 130 -3.72 7.23 6.83
N ALA A 131 -2.92 6.45 6.09
CA ALA A 131 -3.01 4.99 6.10
C ALA A 131 -2.67 4.39 7.48
N ASN A 132 -1.69 4.96 8.19
CA ASN A 132 -1.30 4.52 9.54
C ASN A 132 -2.43 4.78 10.55
N GLU A 133 -3.10 5.92 10.47
CA GLU A 133 -4.27 6.24 11.31
C GLU A 133 -5.43 5.29 11.04
N GLU A 134 -5.71 4.98 9.77
CA GLU A 134 -6.74 4.03 9.38
C GLU A 134 -6.42 2.61 9.85
N LEU A 135 -5.19 2.14 9.64
CA LEU A 135 -4.73 0.83 10.12
C LEU A 135 -4.90 0.72 11.64
N LYS A 136 -4.53 1.78 12.37
CA LYS A 136 -4.68 1.82 13.82
C LYS A 136 -6.15 1.66 14.24
N ALA A 137 -7.06 2.40 13.61
CA ALA A 137 -8.49 2.29 13.90
C ALA A 137 -9.04 0.90 13.61
N VAL A 138 -8.64 0.29 12.48
CA VAL A 138 -9.03 -1.09 12.13
C VAL A 138 -8.49 -2.08 13.18
N ALA A 139 -7.20 -2.00 13.51
CA ALA A 139 -6.54 -2.90 14.45
C ALA A 139 -7.15 -2.81 15.87
N GLU A 140 -7.38 -1.59 16.38
CA GLU A 140 -8.01 -1.38 17.68
C GLU A 140 -9.43 -1.96 17.74
N GLY A 141 -10.21 -1.81 16.66
CA GLY A 141 -11.54 -2.43 16.52
C GLY A 141 -11.53 -3.96 16.59
N LYS A 142 -10.38 -4.59 16.34
CA LYS A 142 -10.16 -6.04 16.40
C LYS A 142 -9.45 -6.50 17.67
N GLY A 143 -9.09 -5.58 18.56
CA GLY A 143 -8.27 -5.89 19.74
C GLY A 143 -6.84 -6.32 19.39
N LEU A 144 -6.35 -5.96 18.21
CA LEU A 144 -4.97 -6.17 17.78
C LEU A 144 -4.09 -5.06 18.34
N THR A 145 -2.84 -5.38 18.65
CA THR A 145 -1.87 -4.39 19.12
C THR A 145 -1.19 -3.73 17.94
N VAL A 146 -1.01 -2.41 17.98
CA VAL A 146 -0.25 -1.67 16.97
C VAL A 146 1.11 -1.30 17.56
N PRO A 147 2.23 -1.64 16.91
CA PRO A 147 3.56 -1.24 17.40
C PRO A 147 3.73 0.28 17.35
N THR A 148 4.53 0.81 18.27
CA THR A 148 4.85 2.25 18.38
C THR A 148 6.27 2.59 17.93
N GLU A 149 7.02 1.58 17.48
CA GLU A 149 8.41 1.70 17.05
C GLU A 149 8.63 0.88 15.77
N ILE A 150 9.56 1.34 14.93
CA ILE A 150 9.97 0.62 13.73
C ILE A 150 10.74 -0.64 14.15
N ALA A 151 10.35 -1.79 13.60
CA ALA A 151 10.96 -3.10 13.85
C ALA A 151 11.02 -3.95 12.58
N GLY A 152 11.86 -4.99 12.59
CA GLY A 152 12.03 -5.89 11.45
C GLY A 152 12.76 -5.21 10.27
N PRO A 153 12.51 -5.65 9.02
CA PRO A 153 13.18 -5.09 7.83
C PRO A 153 13.09 -3.55 7.70
N PRO A 154 11.96 -2.88 8.00
CA PRO A 154 11.89 -1.43 7.99
C PRO A 154 12.92 -0.72 8.89
N ALA A 155 13.36 -1.36 9.98
CA ALA A 155 14.40 -0.78 10.85
C ALA A 155 15.78 -0.78 10.19
N GLU A 156 16.07 -1.77 9.34
CA GLU A 156 17.31 -1.83 8.56
C GLU A 156 17.30 -0.76 7.47
N HIS A 157 16.18 -0.57 6.77
CA HIS A 157 16.00 0.53 5.82
C HIS A 157 16.18 1.89 6.48
N MET A 158 15.54 2.11 7.65
CA MET A 158 15.70 3.34 8.42
C MET A 158 17.18 3.60 8.77
N SER A 159 17.88 2.59 9.27
CA SER A 159 19.30 2.73 9.62
C SER A 159 20.16 3.11 8.42
N ALA A 160 19.88 2.56 7.24
CA ALA A 160 20.63 2.88 6.02
C ALA A 160 20.38 4.33 5.57
N VAL A 161 19.12 4.78 5.56
CA VAL A 161 18.76 6.16 5.20
C VAL A 161 19.35 7.17 6.20
N GLN A 162 19.32 6.87 7.50
CA GLN A 162 19.90 7.73 8.54
C GLN A 162 21.42 7.90 8.40
N ALA A 163 22.12 6.84 7.96
CA ALA A 163 23.56 6.85 7.77
C ALA A 163 24.02 7.57 6.49
N ALA A 164 23.10 7.82 5.54
CA ALA A 164 23.42 8.52 4.31
C ALA A 164 23.49 10.04 4.51
N GLU A 165 24.46 10.66 3.85
CA GLU A 165 24.73 12.10 3.93
C GLU A 165 25.10 12.69 2.57
N GLY A 166 24.96 14.00 2.44
CA GLY A 166 25.37 14.73 1.25
C GLY A 166 24.67 14.24 -0.02
N GLU A 167 25.43 14.16 -1.11
CA GLU A 167 24.91 13.77 -2.43
C GLU A 167 24.37 12.31 -2.47
N ALA A 168 24.82 11.45 -1.56
CA ALA A 168 24.38 10.06 -1.49
C ALA A 168 23.03 9.88 -0.77
N PHE A 169 22.54 10.91 -0.07
CA PHE A 169 21.31 10.82 0.71
C PHE A 169 20.10 10.53 -0.18
N ASP A 170 19.87 11.34 -1.22
CA ASP A 170 18.71 11.20 -2.10
C ASP A 170 18.69 9.82 -2.79
N GLN A 171 19.84 9.33 -3.24
CA GLN A 171 19.95 8.01 -3.86
C GLN A 171 19.60 6.89 -2.86
N THR A 172 20.14 6.97 -1.64
CA THR A 172 19.86 5.96 -0.59
C THR A 172 18.39 5.98 -0.20
N TYR A 173 17.82 7.17 0.04
CA TYR A 173 16.41 7.33 0.34
C TYR A 173 15.53 6.72 -0.75
N MET A 174 15.71 7.11 -2.02
CA MET A 174 14.87 6.59 -3.10
C MET A 174 15.01 5.07 -3.28
N GLN A 175 16.21 4.51 -3.16
CA GLN A 175 16.43 3.06 -3.24
C GLN A 175 15.70 2.29 -2.14
N HIS A 176 15.69 2.81 -0.91
CA HIS A 176 15.00 2.17 0.19
C HIS A 176 13.48 2.35 0.15
N GLN A 177 12.98 3.46 -0.40
CA GLN A 177 11.54 3.63 -0.67
C GLN A 177 11.05 2.63 -1.74
N VAL A 178 11.84 2.35 -2.78
CA VAL A 178 11.50 1.31 -3.77
C VAL A 178 11.42 -0.07 -3.12
N GLN A 179 12.44 -0.47 -2.36
CA GLN A 179 12.47 -1.77 -1.68
C GLN A 179 11.30 -1.93 -0.70
N ALA A 180 11.08 -0.94 0.16
CA ALA A 180 10.00 -0.97 1.15
C ALA A 180 8.61 -1.05 0.49
N HIS A 181 8.39 -0.35 -0.64
CA HIS A 181 7.14 -0.47 -1.39
C HIS A 181 6.96 -1.82 -2.07
N GLU A 182 8.00 -2.40 -2.67
CA GLU A 182 7.90 -3.75 -3.28
C GLU A 182 7.51 -4.79 -2.22
N GLU A 183 8.16 -4.76 -1.06
CA GLU A 183 7.84 -5.63 0.08
C GLU A 183 6.42 -5.40 0.59
N THR A 184 6.04 -4.14 0.79
CA THR A 184 4.72 -3.77 1.30
C THR A 184 3.61 -4.18 0.32
N ILE A 185 3.79 -3.97 -0.98
CA ILE A 185 2.80 -4.36 -1.99
C ILE A 185 2.61 -5.88 -2.00
N MET A 186 3.69 -6.67 -1.93
CA MET A 186 3.57 -8.14 -1.86
C MET A 186 2.78 -8.57 -0.62
N MET A 187 3.06 -7.97 0.54
CA MET A 187 2.34 -8.25 1.78
C MET A 187 0.86 -7.85 1.69
N PHE A 188 0.55 -6.65 1.17
CA PHE A 188 -0.82 -6.15 1.03
C PHE A 188 -1.62 -6.98 0.01
N GLN A 189 -0.99 -7.44 -1.06
CA GLN A 189 -1.61 -8.36 -2.02
C GLN A 189 -1.95 -9.71 -1.36
N ALA A 190 -1.05 -10.24 -0.53
CA ALA A 190 -1.29 -11.48 0.19
C ALA A 190 -2.42 -11.34 1.21
N GLU A 191 -2.46 -10.23 1.96
CA GLU A 191 -3.56 -9.94 2.89
C GLU A 191 -4.88 -9.79 2.14
N ALA A 192 -4.95 -8.95 1.11
CA ALA A 192 -6.17 -8.74 0.31
C ALA A 192 -6.77 -10.06 -0.20
N GLN A 193 -5.91 -10.94 -0.74
CA GLN A 193 -6.33 -12.19 -1.38
C GLN A 193 -6.63 -13.32 -0.39
N ASN A 194 -5.79 -13.46 0.64
CA ASN A 194 -5.75 -14.67 1.49
C ASN A 194 -5.98 -14.37 2.98
N GLY A 195 -6.16 -13.10 3.35
CA GLY A 195 -6.38 -12.67 4.72
C GLY A 195 -7.60 -13.34 5.35
N SER A 196 -7.58 -13.47 6.68
CA SER A 196 -8.67 -14.09 7.43
C SER A 196 -9.62 -13.07 8.05
N ASP A 197 -9.15 -11.85 8.33
CA ASP A 197 -9.99 -10.76 8.84
C ASP A 197 -10.53 -9.91 7.69
N PRO A 198 -11.86 -9.76 7.53
CA PRO A 198 -12.44 -9.04 6.41
C PRO A 198 -12.12 -7.53 6.40
N ASP A 199 -11.87 -6.90 7.55
CA ASP A 199 -11.60 -5.47 7.60
C ASP A 199 -10.13 -5.18 7.27
N LEU A 200 -9.19 -6.04 7.67
CA LEU A 200 -7.80 -5.97 7.23
C LEU A 200 -7.65 -6.21 5.72
N ARG A 201 -8.42 -7.15 5.16
CA ARG A 201 -8.50 -7.36 3.71
C ARG A 201 -8.98 -6.10 2.98
N ALA A 202 -10.08 -5.51 3.47
CA ALA A 202 -10.63 -4.30 2.88
C ALA A 202 -9.64 -3.12 2.95
N PHE A 203 -8.95 -2.97 4.08
CA PHE A 203 -7.88 -1.99 4.25
C PHE A 203 -6.75 -2.22 3.24
N ALA A 204 -6.30 -3.47 3.08
CA ALA A 204 -5.24 -3.81 2.15
C ALA A 204 -5.64 -3.52 0.69
N GLU A 205 -6.83 -3.97 0.27
CA GLU A 205 -7.39 -3.72 -1.06
C GLU A 205 -7.50 -2.23 -1.39
N LYS A 206 -7.98 -1.43 -0.43
CA LYS A 206 -8.14 0.02 -0.59
C LYS A 206 -6.80 0.75 -0.73
N THR A 207 -5.75 0.27 -0.08
CA THR A 207 -4.44 0.94 0.00
C THR A 207 -3.54 0.60 -1.18
N LEU A 208 -3.70 -0.58 -1.77
CA LEU A 208 -2.87 -1.07 -2.88
C LEU A 208 -2.71 -0.09 -4.07
N PRO A 209 -3.75 0.61 -4.56
CA PRO A 209 -3.58 1.55 -5.66
C PRO A 209 -2.59 2.67 -5.36
N THR A 210 -2.63 3.22 -4.14
CA THR A 210 -1.73 4.29 -3.69
C THR A 210 -0.29 3.76 -3.59
N LEU A 211 -0.09 2.58 -2.98
CA LEU A 211 1.24 1.96 -2.87
C LEU A 211 1.87 1.73 -4.26
N ASN A 212 1.10 1.25 -5.24
CA ASN A 212 1.60 1.06 -6.61
C ASN A 212 1.98 2.39 -7.28
N ALA A 213 1.19 3.45 -7.06
CA ALA A 213 1.50 4.78 -7.58
C ALA A 213 2.79 5.35 -6.95
N HIS A 214 2.98 5.18 -5.64
CA HIS A 214 4.20 5.60 -4.94
C HIS A 214 5.42 4.80 -5.42
N LEU A 215 5.32 3.47 -5.58
CA LEU A 215 6.40 2.65 -6.13
C LEU A 215 6.83 3.15 -7.52
N GLN A 216 5.87 3.41 -8.41
CA GLN A 216 6.18 3.91 -9.75
C GLN A 216 6.88 5.27 -9.70
N HIS A 217 6.42 6.18 -8.83
CA HIS A 217 7.07 7.48 -8.66
C HIS A 217 8.49 7.32 -8.11
N ALA A 218 8.67 6.45 -7.10
CA ALA A 218 9.96 6.19 -6.50
C ALA A 218 10.97 5.62 -7.51
N GLN A 219 10.55 4.65 -8.32
CA GLN A 219 11.36 4.09 -9.41
C GLN A 219 11.74 5.15 -10.45
N GLY A 220 10.83 6.07 -10.77
CA GLY A 220 11.10 7.20 -11.68
C GLY A 220 12.19 8.13 -11.14
N LEU A 221 12.15 8.45 -9.85
CA LEU A 221 13.17 9.29 -9.22
C LEU A 221 14.51 8.55 -8.99
N ALA A 222 14.46 7.26 -8.69
CA ALA A 222 15.66 6.44 -8.49
C ALA A 222 16.48 6.23 -9.78
N THR A 223 15.84 6.32 -10.96
CA THR A 223 16.49 6.19 -12.27
C THR A 223 16.89 7.53 -12.90
N GLY A 224 16.38 8.64 -12.36
CA GLY A 224 16.59 10.00 -12.89
C GLY A 224 17.71 10.82 -12.23
N ASN A 225 18.41 10.24 -11.26
CA ASN A 225 19.54 10.86 -10.55
C ASN A 225 20.90 10.38 -11.10
#